data_AF-A0A2E3EC12-F1
#
_entry.id   AF-A0A2E3EC12-F1
#
_cell.length_a   1.000
_cell.length_b   1.000
_cell.length_c   1.000
_cell.angle_alpha   90.00
_cell.angle_beta   90.00
_cell.angle_gamma   90.00
#
_symmetry.space_group_name_H-M   'P 1'
#
loop_
_entity.id
_entity.type
_entity.pdbx_description
1 polymer ?
#
loop_
_entity_poly.entity_id
_entity_poly.type
_entity_poly.pdbx_seq_one_letter_code
_entity_poly.pdbx_strand_id
1 'polypeptide(L)'
;MKKVFVWSKVSPLSKQPVFEDRFLGLDQTNAVITELPGKKRFRIEVYCNGKKEAQKLLNEFGGQLSELKVRDWARLNASSERAPIKIRDRFIITGSNKKSEIKKISKAFEGRDVISIPAALAFGTGDHETTSTCLRLLVDITKEYTKNNKEWSLCDIGTGTGILAIAAKMLGSKKVECFDFDSTAIDVAKRNILRNETPDILVYEADLFEWKPRKKTSWNIITANIFANVLNANLAKIFSALAPEGNLILSGILREHEKSVIESAKKTSLQDPMIYRKGKWVSMHYKKD
;
A
#
# COMPACT_ATOMS: atom_id res chain seq x y z
N MET A 1 -6.21 -22.78 10.18
CA MET A 1 -6.47 -21.66 9.26
C MET A 1 -7.96 -21.33 9.28
N LYS A 2 -8.34 -20.08 9.55
CA LYS A 2 -9.75 -19.64 9.45
C LYS A 2 -10.12 -19.56 7.96
N LYS A 3 -11.23 -20.21 7.56
CA LYS A 3 -11.72 -20.18 6.18
C LYS A 3 -12.30 -18.80 5.84
N VAL A 4 -11.90 -18.23 4.72
CA VAL A 4 -12.44 -16.96 4.21
C VAL A 4 -13.62 -17.25 3.28
N PHE A 5 -14.71 -16.52 3.46
CA PHE A 5 -15.88 -16.61 2.61
C PHE A 5 -16.09 -15.28 1.89
N VAL A 6 -16.46 -15.33 0.63
CA VAL A 6 -16.84 -14.14 -0.13
C VAL A 6 -18.35 -14.16 -0.34
N TRP A 7 -19.00 -13.09 0.12
CA TRP A 7 -20.33 -12.74 -0.33
C TRP A 7 -20.20 -11.84 -1.57
N SER A 8 -20.97 -12.09 -2.63
CA SER A 8 -20.96 -11.24 -3.82
C SER A 8 -22.36 -10.93 -4.35
N LYS A 9 -22.51 -9.75 -4.95
CA LYS A 9 -23.76 -9.32 -5.58
C LYS A 9 -23.50 -8.45 -6.79
N VAL A 10 -24.26 -8.65 -7.86
CA VAL A 10 -24.29 -7.74 -9.02
C VAL A 10 -25.51 -6.83 -8.90
N SER A 11 -25.30 -5.52 -9.00
CA SER A 11 -26.32 -4.48 -8.81
C SER A 11 -26.24 -3.41 -9.92
N PRO A 12 -27.33 -2.68 -10.22
CA PRO A 12 -27.30 -1.53 -11.13
C PRO A 12 -26.41 -0.40 -10.58
N LEU A 13 -25.69 0.32 -11.45
CA LEU A 13 -24.80 1.44 -11.07
C LEU A 13 -25.51 2.51 -10.22
N SER A 14 -26.80 2.76 -10.44
CA SER A 14 -27.57 3.71 -9.62
C SER A 14 -27.62 3.37 -8.13
N LYS A 15 -27.40 2.11 -7.76
CA LYS A 15 -27.34 1.66 -6.36
C LYS A 15 -25.94 1.69 -5.78
N GLN A 16 -24.91 1.99 -6.58
CA GLN A 16 -23.52 1.96 -6.13
C GLN A 16 -23.28 2.86 -4.92
N PRO A 17 -23.78 4.12 -4.85
CA PRO A 17 -23.58 4.96 -3.67
C PRO A 17 -24.13 4.34 -2.37
N VAL A 18 -25.24 3.59 -2.44
CA VAL A 18 -25.84 2.91 -1.28
C VAL A 18 -24.95 1.77 -0.78
N PHE A 19 -24.34 1.02 -1.70
CA PHE A 19 -23.43 -0.05 -1.35
C PHE A 19 -22.06 0.49 -0.93
N GLU A 20 -21.60 1.59 -1.51
CA GLU A 20 -20.39 2.30 -1.07
C GLU A 20 -20.57 2.84 0.36
N ASP A 21 -21.66 3.54 0.66
CA ASP A 21 -21.95 4.04 2.01
C ASP A 21 -22.05 2.90 3.04
N ARG A 22 -22.70 1.79 2.68
CA ARG A 22 -22.93 0.65 3.58
C ARG A 22 -21.72 -0.23 3.82
N PHE A 23 -20.92 -0.49 2.79
CA PHE A 23 -19.84 -1.48 2.82
C PHE A 23 -18.45 -0.87 2.68
N LEU A 24 -18.34 0.41 2.36
CA LEU A 24 -17.07 1.15 2.39
C LEU A 24 -17.11 2.29 3.40
N GLY A 25 -18.29 2.65 3.93
CA GLY A 25 -18.44 3.57 5.05
C GLY A 25 -18.30 2.87 6.40
N LEU A 26 -17.56 3.54 7.30
CA LEU A 26 -17.53 3.35 8.76
C LEU A 26 -17.44 1.89 9.27
N ASP A 27 -16.30 1.21 9.04
CA ASP A 27 -15.81 0.01 9.78
C ASP A 27 -15.80 -1.35 9.05
N GLN A 28 -16.07 -1.42 7.74
CA GLN A 28 -15.93 -2.69 6.98
C GLN A 28 -15.10 -2.53 5.69
N THR A 29 -13.77 -2.54 5.79
CA THR A 29 -12.86 -2.37 4.64
C THR A 29 -12.65 -3.64 3.81
N ASN A 30 -13.44 -4.68 4.04
CA ASN A 30 -13.34 -5.97 3.36
C ASN A 30 -14.23 -6.05 2.11
N ALA A 31 -14.69 -4.94 1.53
CA ALA A 31 -15.52 -4.91 0.34
C ALA A 31 -14.76 -4.39 -0.90
N VAL A 32 -15.01 -4.99 -2.06
CA VAL A 32 -14.49 -4.57 -3.38
C VAL A 32 -15.67 -4.32 -4.30
N ILE A 33 -15.70 -3.16 -4.94
CA ILE A 33 -16.69 -2.80 -5.96
C ILE A 33 -16.00 -2.75 -7.32
N THR A 34 -16.52 -3.52 -8.28
CA THR A 34 -16.02 -3.62 -9.65
C THR A 34 -17.13 -3.27 -10.64
N GLU A 35 -16.97 -2.19 -11.40
CA GLU A 35 -17.87 -1.87 -12.51
C GLU A 35 -17.71 -2.90 -13.65
N LEU A 36 -18.83 -3.38 -14.19
CA LEU A 36 -18.80 -4.43 -15.21
C LEU A 36 -18.81 -3.80 -16.62
N PRO A 37 -17.82 -4.12 -17.49
CA PRO A 37 -17.74 -3.55 -18.84
C PRO A 37 -19.03 -3.73 -19.66
N GLY A 38 -19.45 -2.68 -20.35
CA GLY A 38 -20.59 -2.70 -21.28
C GLY A 38 -21.97 -2.80 -20.64
N LYS A 39 -22.08 -2.82 -19.31
CA LYS A 39 -23.36 -2.85 -18.59
C LYS A 39 -23.37 -1.76 -17.53
N LYS A 40 -24.46 -1.01 -17.37
CA LYS A 40 -24.65 -0.06 -16.26
C LYS A 40 -24.83 -0.79 -14.91
N ARG A 41 -23.90 -1.67 -14.55
CA ARG A 41 -23.92 -2.54 -13.38
C ARG A 41 -22.54 -2.60 -12.74
N PHE A 42 -22.50 -2.87 -11.44
CA PHE A 42 -21.30 -3.19 -10.70
C PHE A 42 -21.47 -4.52 -9.97
N ARG A 43 -20.37 -5.15 -9.62
CA ARG A 43 -20.28 -6.25 -8.67
C ARG A 43 -19.70 -5.73 -7.37
N ILE A 44 -20.31 -6.07 -6.25
CA ILE A 44 -19.71 -5.93 -4.92
C ILE A 44 -19.33 -7.32 -4.40
N GLU A 45 -18.16 -7.41 -3.77
CA GLU A 45 -17.61 -8.60 -3.14
C GLU A 45 -17.14 -8.25 -1.73
N VAL A 46 -17.67 -8.91 -0.70
CA VAL A 46 -17.29 -8.70 0.71
C VAL A 46 -16.63 -9.95 1.26
N TYR A 47 -15.42 -9.79 1.80
CA TYR A 47 -14.53 -10.85 2.25
C TYR A 47 -14.68 -11.06 3.77
N CYS A 48 -15.46 -12.06 4.15
CA CYS A 48 -15.83 -12.32 5.53
C CYS A 48 -14.87 -13.29 6.23
N ASN A 49 -14.59 -13.04 7.51
CA ASN A 49 -13.70 -13.86 8.35
C ASN A 49 -14.40 -15.11 8.94
N GLY A 50 -15.53 -15.50 8.35
CA GLY A 50 -16.24 -16.74 8.65
C GLY A 50 -17.58 -16.85 7.91
N LYS A 51 -18.10 -18.07 7.80
CA LYS A 51 -19.35 -18.36 7.08
C LYS A 51 -20.56 -17.63 7.65
N LYS A 52 -20.59 -17.41 8.97
CA LYS A 52 -21.72 -16.78 9.67
C LYS A 52 -21.93 -15.32 9.25
N GLU A 53 -20.83 -14.58 9.09
CA GLU A 53 -20.85 -13.18 8.63
C GLU A 53 -21.32 -13.09 7.18
N ALA A 54 -20.75 -13.94 6.31
CA ALA A 54 -21.14 -14.00 4.91
C ALA A 54 -22.62 -14.41 4.72
N GLN A 55 -23.12 -15.32 5.57
CA GLN A 55 -24.53 -15.73 5.58
C GLN A 55 -25.47 -14.59 6.00
N LYS A 56 -25.05 -13.72 6.94
CA LYS A 56 -25.82 -12.54 7.32
C LYS A 56 -26.01 -11.61 6.12
N LEU A 57 -24.95 -11.36 5.36
CA LEU A 57 -25.01 -10.54 4.14
C LEU A 57 -25.88 -11.17 3.06
N LEU A 58 -25.81 -12.49 2.88
CA LEU A 58 -26.69 -13.20 1.96
C LEU A 58 -28.17 -13.04 2.34
N ASN A 59 -28.49 -13.14 3.63
CA ASN A 59 -29.88 -13.01 4.11
C ASN A 59 -30.39 -11.56 3.99
N GLU A 60 -29.54 -10.58 4.26
CA GLU A 60 -29.90 -9.15 4.26
C GLU A 60 -29.97 -8.56 2.84
N PHE A 61 -29.06 -8.98 1.95
CA PHE A 61 -28.91 -8.35 0.63
C PHE A 61 -29.12 -9.32 -0.54
N GLY A 62 -29.35 -10.61 -0.32
CA GLY A 62 -29.31 -11.62 -1.40
C GLY A 62 -27.91 -11.74 -2.02
N GLY A 63 -27.78 -12.37 -3.19
CA GLY A 63 -26.49 -12.54 -3.88
C GLY A 63 -25.98 -13.99 -3.81
N GLN A 64 -24.67 -14.17 -3.74
CA GLN A 64 -24.02 -15.48 -3.78
C GLN A 64 -22.94 -15.61 -2.70
N LEU A 65 -22.77 -16.83 -2.21
CA LEU A 65 -21.70 -17.22 -1.29
C LEU A 65 -20.72 -18.14 -1.98
N SER A 66 -19.44 -17.83 -1.87
CA SER A 66 -18.35 -18.71 -2.28
C SER A 66 -17.33 -18.84 -1.17
N GLU A 67 -16.85 -20.06 -0.91
CA GLU A 67 -15.65 -20.27 -0.11
C GLU A 67 -14.45 -19.84 -0.94
N LEU A 68 -13.65 -18.89 -0.45
CA LEU A 68 -12.45 -18.45 -1.15
C LEU A 68 -11.40 -19.53 -1.00
N LYS A 69 -11.27 -20.40 -2.00
CA LYS A 69 -10.08 -21.25 -2.12
C LYS A 69 -8.92 -20.31 -2.43
N VAL A 70 -7.94 -20.22 -1.52
CA VAL A 70 -6.76 -19.32 -1.60
C VAL A 70 -6.07 -19.34 -2.98
N ARG A 71 -6.19 -20.45 -3.72
CA ARG A 71 -5.69 -20.62 -5.10
C ARG A 71 -6.42 -19.81 -6.19
N ASP A 72 -7.69 -19.46 -6.02
CA ASP A 72 -8.49 -18.85 -7.11
C ASP A 72 -8.43 -17.32 -7.13
N TRP A 73 -8.23 -16.66 -5.98
CA TRP A 73 -8.04 -15.20 -5.91
C TRP A 73 -6.73 -14.74 -6.57
N ALA A 74 -5.66 -15.51 -6.38
CA ALA A 74 -4.37 -15.25 -7.04
C ALA A 74 -4.48 -15.38 -8.57
N ARG A 75 -5.29 -16.33 -9.08
CA ARG A 75 -5.50 -16.52 -10.54
C ARG A 75 -6.30 -15.39 -11.18
N LEU A 76 -7.33 -14.89 -10.49
CA LEU A 76 -8.17 -13.79 -10.99
C LEU A 76 -7.39 -12.46 -11.10
N ASN A 77 -6.38 -12.24 -10.26
CA ASN A 77 -5.50 -11.07 -10.34
C ASN A 77 -4.18 -11.31 -11.11
N ALA A 78 -3.78 -12.57 -11.36
CA ALA A 78 -2.58 -12.93 -12.10
C ALA A 78 -2.76 -12.96 -13.63
N SER A 79 -3.98 -12.81 -14.13
CA SER A 79 -4.29 -12.81 -15.56
C SER A 79 -4.55 -11.40 -16.08
N SER A 80 -3.51 -10.61 -16.28
CA SER A 80 -3.50 -9.60 -17.34
C SER A 80 -2.10 -9.01 -17.48
N GLU A 81 -1.67 -8.93 -18.73
CA GLU A 81 -0.50 -8.20 -19.20
C GLU A 81 -0.64 -6.71 -18.84
N ARG A 82 -0.33 -6.34 -17.59
CA ARG A 82 -0.40 -4.94 -17.16
C ARG A 82 0.76 -4.16 -17.76
N ALA A 83 0.45 -3.01 -18.34
CA ALA A 83 1.46 -2.10 -18.86
C ALA A 83 2.41 -1.66 -17.73
N PRO A 84 3.73 -1.61 -17.96
CA PRO A 84 4.67 -1.19 -16.93
C PRO A 84 4.39 0.24 -16.45
N ILE A 85 4.45 0.45 -15.13
CA ILE A 85 4.16 1.75 -14.52
C ILE A 85 5.45 2.57 -14.45
N LYS A 86 5.45 3.76 -15.04
CA LYS A 86 6.56 4.69 -14.97
C LYS A 86 6.50 5.52 -13.69
N ILE A 87 7.56 5.47 -12.89
CA ILE A 87 7.75 6.32 -11.70
C ILE A 87 8.92 7.26 -11.98
N ARG A 88 8.59 8.54 -12.18
CA ARG A 88 9.54 9.59 -12.56
C ARG A 88 10.45 9.11 -13.70
N ASP A 89 11.71 9.49 -13.67
CA ASP A 89 12.82 9.04 -14.50
C ASP A 89 13.60 7.87 -13.89
N ARG A 90 13.19 7.35 -12.72
CA ARG A 90 13.98 6.38 -11.96
C ARG A 90 13.53 4.93 -12.09
N PHE A 91 12.22 4.66 -11.98
CA PHE A 91 11.72 3.28 -11.90
C PHE A 91 10.69 2.93 -12.98
N ILE A 92 10.68 1.65 -13.33
CA ILE A 92 9.59 0.96 -14.01
C ILE A 92 9.07 -0.15 -13.11
N ILE A 93 7.78 -0.13 -12.77
CA ILE A 93 7.15 -1.20 -11.99
C ILE A 93 6.49 -2.20 -12.94
N THR A 94 6.71 -3.49 -12.72
CA THR A 94 6.10 -4.56 -13.51
C THR A 94 5.55 -5.68 -12.64
N GLY A 95 4.42 -6.24 -13.05
CA GLY A 95 3.86 -7.47 -12.49
C GLY A 95 4.48 -8.76 -13.05
N SER A 96 5.42 -8.66 -14.00
CA SER A 96 6.05 -9.86 -14.57
C SER A 96 7.00 -10.51 -13.58
N ASN A 97 6.97 -11.85 -13.52
CA ASN A 97 7.94 -12.67 -12.80
C ASN A 97 8.97 -13.35 -13.73
N LYS A 98 8.84 -13.18 -15.06
CA LYS A 98 9.72 -13.84 -16.02
C LYS A 98 10.96 -12.99 -16.26
N LYS A 99 12.14 -13.56 -16.01
CA LYS A 99 13.43 -12.89 -16.24
C LYS A 99 13.58 -12.35 -17.68
N SER A 100 13.05 -13.07 -18.67
CA SER A 100 13.08 -12.64 -20.08
C SER A 100 12.25 -11.38 -20.33
N GLU A 101 11.08 -11.24 -19.71
CA GLU A 101 10.22 -10.06 -19.81
C GLU A 101 10.82 -8.87 -19.05
N ILE A 102 11.35 -9.10 -17.85
CA ILE A 102 12.07 -8.06 -17.07
C ILE A 102 13.27 -7.52 -17.87
N LYS A 103 14.06 -8.39 -18.51
CA LYS A 103 15.16 -7.97 -19.40
C LYS A 103 14.68 -7.14 -20.60
N LYS A 104 13.55 -7.52 -21.21
CA LYS A 104 12.95 -6.73 -22.30
C LYS A 104 12.52 -5.35 -21.83
N ILE A 105 11.89 -5.26 -20.65
CA ILE A 105 11.47 -3.98 -20.05
C ILE A 105 12.69 -3.12 -19.73
N SER A 106 13.72 -3.69 -19.10
CA SER A 106 14.97 -2.97 -18.79
C SER A 106 15.63 -2.42 -20.07
N LYS A 107 15.68 -3.19 -21.16
CA LYS A 107 16.19 -2.73 -22.45
C LYS A 107 15.31 -1.63 -23.08
N ALA A 108 13.99 -1.72 -22.94
CA ALA A 108 13.06 -0.74 -23.49
C ALA A 108 13.05 0.60 -22.71
N PHE A 109 13.46 0.57 -21.45
CA PHE A 109 13.51 1.75 -20.56
C PHE A 109 14.91 1.92 -19.97
N GLU A 110 15.90 2.05 -20.84
CA GLU A 110 17.29 2.26 -20.45
C GLU A 110 17.45 3.47 -19.51
N GLY A 111 18.37 3.36 -18.54
CA GLY A 111 18.57 4.36 -17.49
C GLY A 111 17.57 4.28 -16.32
N ARG A 112 16.63 3.33 -16.35
CA ARG A 112 15.66 3.12 -15.25
C ARG A 112 15.81 1.74 -14.63
N ASP A 113 15.68 1.70 -13.32
CA ASP A 113 15.62 0.45 -12.59
C ASP A 113 14.24 -0.19 -12.73
N VAL A 114 14.19 -1.51 -12.86
CA VAL A 114 12.94 -2.27 -12.95
C VAL A 114 12.65 -2.90 -11.59
N ILE A 115 11.48 -2.58 -11.01
CA ILE A 115 10.97 -3.24 -9.81
C ILE A 115 9.89 -4.24 -10.22
N SER A 116 10.13 -5.53 -9.95
CA SER A 116 9.21 -6.63 -10.22
C SER A 116 8.41 -6.98 -8.96
N ILE A 117 7.11 -6.67 -9.00
CA ILE A 117 6.12 -7.02 -7.99
C ILE A 117 4.97 -7.78 -8.67
N PRO A 118 5.11 -9.10 -8.90
CA PRO A 118 4.02 -9.93 -9.41
C PRO A 118 2.81 -9.84 -8.52
N ALA A 119 1.62 -9.91 -9.13
CA ALA A 119 0.38 -9.99 -8.40
C ALA A 119 0.45 -11.15 -7.39
N ALA A 120 0.47 -10.80 -6.10
CA ALA A 120 0.50 -11.73 -4.99
C ALA A 120 -0.63 -11.35 -4.02
N LEU A 121 -0.87 -12.21 -3.02
CA LEU A 121 -1.91 -12.08 -1.98
C LEU A 121 -1.79 -10.82 -1.09
N ALA A 122 -0.84 -9.91 -1.33
CA ALA A 122 -0.60 -8.73 -0.50
C ALA A 122 -0.81 -7.41 -1.27
N PHE A 123 -1.29 -6.39 -0.56
CA PHE A 123 -1.51 -5.03 -1.07
C PHE A 123 -0.19 -4.35 -1.48
N GLY A 124 -0.22 -3.49 -2.51
CA GLY A 124 0.93 -2.68 -2.92
C GLY A 124 1.60 -3.06 -4.25
N THR A 125 0.87 -3.52 -5.27
CA THR A 125 1.43 -3.88 -6.59
C THR A 125 1.91 -2.69 -7.44
N GLY A 126 1.90 -1.47 -6.91
CA GLY A 126 2.27 -0.25 -7.65
C GLY A 126 1.15 0.41 -8.46
N ASP A 127 0.10 -0.35 -8.83
CA ASP A 127 -1.05 0.15 -9.62
C ASP A 127 -1.94 1.11 -8.85
N HIS A 128 -2.01 0.97 -7.53
CA HIS A 128 -2.86 1.80 -6.70
C HIS A 128 -2.35 3.26 -6.68
N GLU A 129 -3.25 4.23 -6.77
CA GLU A 129 -2.94 5.65 -6.82
C GLU A 129 -2.04 6.07 -5.65
N THR A 130 -2.23 5.42 -4.51
CA THR A 130 -1.45 5.66 -3.29
C THR A 130 0.00 5.20 -3.42
N THR A 131 0.24 3.96 -3.85
CA THR A 131 1.61 3.40 -4.00
C THR A 131 2.41 4.18 -5.04
N SER A 132 1.83 4.47 -6.20
CA SER A 132 2.53 5.24 -7.25
C SER A 132 2.87 6.66 -6.80
N THR A 133 2.05 7.27 -5.93
CA THR A 133 2.33 8.60 -5.35
C THR A 133 3.47 8.51 -4.33
N CYS A 134 3.46 7.54 -3.43
CA CYS A 134 4.55 7.33 -2.47
C CYS A 134 5.90 7.08 -3.17
N LEU A 135 5.92 6.25 -4.21
CA LEU A 135 7.14 6.00 -4.99
C LEU A 135 7.69 7.27 -5.66
N ARG A 136 6.81 8.11 -6.21
CA ARG A 136 7.21 9.39 -6.81
C ARG A 136 7.80 10.34 -5.77
N LEU A 137 7.14 10.46 -4.61
CA LEU A 137 7.62 11.28 -3.50
C LEU A 137 8.97 10.78 -2.98
N LEU A 138 9.14 9.47 -2.83
CA LEU A 138 10.40 8.89 -2.40
C LEU A 138 11.54 9.19 -3.39
N VAL A 139 11.29 9.07 -4.70
CA VAL A 139 12.28 9.48 -5.73
C VAL A 139 12.60 10.97 -5.62
N ASP A 140 11.59 11.83 -5.46
CA ASP A 140 11.80 13.27 -5.43
C ASP A 140 12.57 13.72 -4.17
N ILE A 141 12.23 13.17 -2.99
CA ILE A 141 12.91 13.45 -1.71
C ILE A 141 14.36 12.98 -1.72
N THR A 142 14.63 11.80 -2.30
CA THR A 142 15.97 11.18 -2.25
C THR A 142 17.00 11.86 -3.15
N LYS A 143 16.56 12.68 -4.12
CA LYS A 143 17.46 13.49 -4.96
C LYS A 143 18.39 14.39 -4.13
N GLU A 144 17.88 14.99 -3.06
CA GLU A 144 18.70 15.84 -2.19
C GLU A 144 19.72 15.05 -1.38
N TYR A 145 19.39 13.82 -0.97
CA TYR A 145 20.35 12.95 -0.29
C TYR A 145 21.47 12.51 -1.24
N THR A 146 21.11 12.09 -2.47
CA THR A 146 22.10 11.72 -3.50
C THR A 146 22.98 12.89 -3.89
N LYS A 147 22.40 14.07 -4.17
CA LYS A 147 23.14 15.28 -4.58
C LYS A 147 24.16 15.72 -3.53
N ASN A 148 23.81 15.61 -2.26
CA ASN A 148 24.66 16.01 -1.15
C ASN A 148 25.52 14.86 -0.59
N ASN A 149 25.51 13.68 -1.22
CA ASN A 149 26.18 12.47 -0.75
C ASN A 149 25.89 12.14 0.73
N LYS A 150 24.63 12.36 1.16
CA LYS A 150 24.20 12.13 2.54
C LYS A 150 23.65 10.72 2.70
N GLU A 151 24.15 10.00 3.68
CA GLU A 151 23.53 8.74 4.10
C GLU A 151 22.13 8.99 4.65
N TRP A 152 21.22 8.05 4.38
CA TRP A 152 19.85 8.11 4.86
C TRP A 152 19.29 6.73 5.12
N SER A 153 18.22 6.70 5.90
CA SER A 153 17.54 5.48 6.35
C SER A 153 16.04 5.58 6.13
N LEU A 154 15.38 4.43 5.96
CA LEU A 154 13.94 4.34 5.74
C LEU A 154 13.27 3.31 6.67
N CYS A 155 12.09 3.67 7.19
CA CYS A 155 11.14 2.75 7.82
C CYS A 155 9.84 2.72 7.01
N ASP A 156 9.44 1.54 6.52
CA ASP A 156 8.18 1.32 5.81
C ASP A 156 7.16 0.60 6.70
N ILE A 157 6.12 1.32 7.11
CA ILE A 157 5.07 0.88 8.03
C ILE A 157 3.87 0.38 7.21
N GLY A 158 3.48 -0.88 7.41
CA GLY A 158 2.46 -1.54 6.60
C GLY A 158 3.00 -1.84 5.21
N THR A 159 4.13 -2.54 5.17
CA THR A 159 4.94 -2.69 3.95
C THR A 159 4.25 -3.49 2.84
N GLY A 160 3.28 -4.35 3.16
CA GLY A 160 2.56 -5.15 2.18
C GLY A 160 3.51 -5.96 1.29
N THR A 161 3.57 -5.62 0.00
CA THR A 161 4.49 -6.24 -0.96
C THR A 161 5.97 -5.91 -0.77
N GLY A 162 6.35 -4.95 0.08
CA GLY A 162 7.73 -4.48 0.24
C GLY A 162 8.19 -3.47 -0.81
N ILE A 163 7.31 -3.00 -1.69
CA ILE A 163 7.70 -2.17 -2.84
C ILE A 163 8.40 -0.85 -2.46
N LEU A 164 7.97 -0.18 -1.39
CA LEU A 164 8.58 1.08 -0.95
C LEU A 164 9.96 0.83 -0.30
N ALA A 165 10.08 -0.25 0.48
CA ALA A 165 11.35 -0.68 1.04
C ALA A 165 12.39 -1.07 -0.04
N ILE A 166 11.95 -1.82 -1.07
CA ILE A 166 12.77 -2.19 -2.23
C ILE A 166 13.22 -0.93 -2.98
N ALA A 167 12.28 -0.03 -3.30
CA ALA A 167 12.60 1.22 -3.96
C ALA A 167 13.60 2.06 -3.15
N ALA A 168 13.45 2.13 -1.83
CA ALA A 168 14.37 2.84 -0.96
C ALA A 168 15.79 2.28 -1.01
N LYS A 169 15.93 0.95 -1.00
CA LYS A 169 17.23 0.29 -1.12
C LYS A 169 17.88 0.58 -2.48
N MET A 170 17.10 0.54 -3.58
CA MET A 170 17.59 0.88 -4.93
C MET A 170 17.92 2.37 -5.11
N LEU A 171 17.35 3.25 -4.28
CA LEU A 171 17.68 4.68 -4.21
C LEU A 171 18.93 4.96 -3.34
N GLY A 172 19.58 3.92 -2.80
CA GLY A 172 20.81 4.07 -2.04
C GLY A 172 20.61 4.30 -0.54
N SER A 173 19.45 3.98 0.02
CA SER A 173 19.26 3.98 1.48
C SER A 173 20.27 3.04 2.15
N LYS A 174 20.96 3.54 3.18
CA LYS A 174 21.96 2.77 3.92
C LYS A 174 21.31 1.73 4.82
N LYS A 175 20.14 2.05 5.38
CA LYS A 175 19.39 1.21 6.29
C LYS A 175 17.91 1.26 5.95
N VAL A 176 17.33 0.11 5.66
CA VAL A 176 15.90 -0.03 5.39
C VAL A 176 15.31 -1.04 6.38
N GLU A 177 14.29 -0.61 7.10
CA GLU A 177 13.44 -1.48 7.91
C GLU A 177 12.02 -1.43 7.36
N CYS A 178 11.32 -2.56 7.37
CA CYS A 178 9.92 -2.60 7.00
C CYS A 178 9.17 -3.66 7.78
N PHE A 179 7.92 -3.38 8.12
CA PHE A 179 7.08 -4.32 8.85
C PHE A 179 5.62 -4.24 8.46
N ASP A 180 4.89 -5.30 8.79
CA ASP A 180 3.46 -5.46 8.61
C ASP A 180 2.92 -6.33 9.74
N PHE A 181 1.63 -6.20 10.05
CA PHE A 181 0.98 -7.05 11.05
C PHE A 181 0.59 -8.41 10.47
N ASP A 182 0.47 -8.53 9.14
CA ASP A 182 0.14 -9.78 8.46
C ASP A 182 1.41 -10.56 8.08
N SER A 183 1.63 -11.71 8.72
CA SER A 183 2.68 -12.68 8.37
C SER A 183 2.73 -13.02 6.86
N THR A 184 1.58 -13.03 6.17
CA THR A 184 1.51 -13.29 4.73
C THR A 184 2.14 -12.16 3.93
N ALA A 185 1.93 -10.91 4.34
CA ALA A 185 2.58 -9.74 3.74
C ALA A 185 4.09 -9.80 3.94
N ILE A 186 4.56 -10.20 5.13
CA ILE A 186 5.99 -10.40 5.41
C ILE A 186 6.62 -11.42 4.46
N ASP A 187 5.96 -12.56 4.24
CA ASP A 187 6.44 -13.58 3.31
C ASP A 187 6.43 -13.09 1.86
N VAL A 188 5.46 -12.26 1.46
CA VAL A 188 5.44 -11.63 0.14
C VAL A 188 6.58 -10.64 0.00
N ALA A 189 6.79 -9.75 0.98
CA ALA A 189 7.86 -8.76 0.99
C ALA A 189 9.23 -9.43 0.86
N LYS A 190 9.53 -10.45 1.68
CA LYS A 190 10.79 -11.21 1.59
C LYS A 190 11.03 -11.81 0.21
N ARG A 191 10.00 -12.41 -0.41
CA ARG A 191 10.09 -12.96 -1.77
C ARG A 191 10.34 -11.88 -2.82
N ASN A 192 9.71 -10.72 -2.68
CA ASN A 192 9.89 -9.60 -3.61
C ASN A 192 11.27 -8.96 -3.44
N ILE A 193 11.77 -8.85 -2.20
CA ILE A 193 13.11 -8.35 -1.89
C ILE A 193 14.18 -9.24 -2.54
N LEU A 194 14.04 -10.56 -2.39
CA LEU A 194 14.93 -11.52 -3.05
C LEU A 194 14.85 -11.40 -4.58
N ARG A 195 13.63 -11.22 -5.13
CA ARG A 195 13.44 -11.09 -6.59
C ARG A 195 14.09 -9.84 -7.17
N ASN A 196 14.07 -8.73 -6.43
CA ASN A 196 14.62 -7.46 -6.87
C ASN A 196 16.09 -7.27 -6.47
N GLU A 197 16.72 -8.32 -5.92
CA GLU A 197 18.15 -8.33 -5.57
C GLU A 197 18.53 -7.18 -4.63
N THR A 198 17.65 -6.87 -3.66
CA THR A 198 17.83 -5.80 -2.67
C THR A 198 18.10 -6.37 -1.27
N PRO A 199 19.26 -7.00 -1.00
CA PRO A 199 19.54 -7.61 0.30
C PRO A 199 19.64 -6.56 1.44
N ASP A 200 19.72 -7.04 2.67
CA ASP A 200 19.91 -6.24 3.89
C ASP A 200 18.75 -5.28 4.24
N ILE A 201 17.56 -5.56 3.72
CA ILE A 201 16.32 -4.95 4.21
C ILE A 201 15.86 -5.77 5.43
N LEU A 202 15.72 -5.12 6.58
CA LEU A 202 15.20 -5.78 7.78
C LEU A 202 13.68 -5.87 7.70
N VAL A 203 13.17 -7.09 7.53
CA VAL A 203 11.73 -7.39 7.43
C VAL A 203 11.27 -8.15 8.66
N TYR A 204 10.25 -7.67 9.35
CA TYR A 204 9.69 -8.33 10.54
C TYR A 204 8.19 -8.12 10.67
N GLU A 205 7.52 -9.02 11.37
CA GLU A 205 6.10 -8.88 11.71
C GLU A 205 5.96 -7.98 12.94
N ALA A 206 5.06 -6.99 12.87
CA ALA A 206 4.69 -6.14 13.99
C ALA A 206 3.35 -5.44 13.75
N ASP A 207 2.51 -5.39 14.79
CA ASP A 207 1.34 -4.51 14.79
C ASP A 207 1.76 -3.08 15.12
N LEU A 208 1.39 -2.12 14.28
CA LEU A 208 1.68 -0.71 14.53
C LEU A 208 1.13 -0.24 15.87
N PHE A 209 0.00 -0.74 16.38
CA PHE A 209 -0.56 -0.34 17.68
C PHE A 209 0.36 -0.72 18.85
N GLU A 210 1.02 -1.86 18.77
CA GLU A 210 1.93 -2.37 19.79
C GLU A 210 3.40 -1.98 19.55
N TRP A 211 3.74 -1.70 18.28
CA TRP A 211 5.06 -1.32 17.85
C TRP A 211 5.55 -0.09 18.61
N LYS A 212 6.82 -0.12 19.01
CA LYS A 212 7.53 1.01 19.62
C LYS A 212 8.88 1.17 18.92
N PRO A 213 9.25 2.40 18.51
CA PRO A 213 10.57 2.63 17.97
C PRO A 213 11.62 2.27 19.03
N ARG A 214 12.66 1.54 18.63
CA ARG A 214 13.76 1.20 19.55
C ARG A 214 14.39 2.49 20.07
N LYS A 215 14.79 2.51 21.35
CA LYS A 215 15.45 3.70 21.94
C LYS A 215 16.62 4.15 21.05
N LYS A 216 16.70 5.46 20.79
CA LYS A 216 17.71 6.11 19.93
C LYS A 216 17.67 5.70 18.45
N THR A 217 16.65 4.97 18.00
CA THR A 217 16.47 4.70 16.56
C THR A 217 15.51 5.72 15.98
N SER A 218 15.95 6.40 14.93
CA SER A 218 15.10 7.27 14.12
C SER A 218 15.45 7.07 12.65
N TRP A 219 14.49 7.40 11.77
CA TRP A 219 14.67 7.25 10.34
C TRP A 219 14.56 8.59 9.63
N ASN A 220 15.38 8.78 8.60
CA ASN A 220 15.34 10.01 7.80
C ASN A 220 14.10 10.07 6.93
N ILE A 221 13.57 8.90 6.53
CA ILE A 221 12.30 8.80 5.80
C ILE A 221 11.44 7.74 6.48
N ILE A 222 10.17 8.06 6.73
CA ILE A 222 9.16 7.08 7.14
C ILE A 222 8.04 7.08 6.10
N THR A 223 7.65 5.89 5.65
CA THR A 223 6.49 5.71 4.77
C THR A 223 5.40 4.94 5.51
N ALA A 224 4.15 5.38 5.38
CA ALA A 224 2.99 4.68 5.89
C ALA A 224 1.82 4.81 4.91
N ASN A 225 1.63 3.80 4.06
CA ASN A 225 0.55 3.73 3.09
C ASN A 225 -0.55 2.80 3.60
N ILE A 226 -1.26 3.25 4.63
CA ILE A 226 -2.23 2.47 5.42
C ILE A 226 -3.48 3.31 5.73
N PHE A 227 -4.51 2.68 6.28
CA PHE A 227 -5.79 3.35 6.52
C PHE A 227 -5.70 4.49 7.53
N ALA A 228 -6.56 5.51 7.33
CA ALA A 228 -6.58 6.73 8.14
C ALA A 228 -6.86 6.48 9.63
N ASN A 229 -7.72 5.52 9.97
CA ASN A 229 -8.00 5.15 11.36
C ASN A 229 -6.75 4.64 12.10
N VAL A 230 -5.94 3.83 11.42
CA VAL A 230 -4.67 3.32 11.95
C VAL A 230 -3.64 4.45 12.08
N LEU A 231 -3.56 5.34 11.08
CA LEU A 231 -2.71 6.53 11.13
C LEU A 231 -3.07 7.41 12.32
N ASN A 232 -4.32 7.86 12.42
CA ASN A 232 -4.80 8.78 13.46
C ASN A 232 -4.45 8.32 14.87
N ALA A 233 -4.58 7.01 15.15
CA ALA A 233 -4.27 6.45 16.45
C ALA A 233 -2.75 6.40 16.76
N ASN A 234 -1.89 6.43 15.74
CA ASN A 234 -0.46 6.18 15.87
C ASN A 234 0.45 7.34 15.42
N LEU A 235 -0.08 8.45 14.90
CA LEU A 235 0.71 9.55 14.34
C LEU A 235 1.79 10.09 15.29
N ALA A 236 1.47 10.33 16.56
CA ALA A 236 2.45 10.81 17.54
C ALA A 236 3.64 9.84 17.70
N LYS A 237 3.37 8.54 17.62
CA LYS A 237 4.36 7.48 17.71
C LYS A 237 5.19 7.33 16.44
N ILE A 238 4.56 7.49 15.28
CA ILE A 238 5.27 7.53 13.99
C ILE A 238 6.19 8.76 13.94
N PHE A 239 5.70 9.92 14.38
CA PHE A 239 6.45 11.17 14.37
C PHE A 239 7.64 11.17 15.33
N SER A 240 7.51 10.54 16.51
CA SER A 240 8.64 10.42 17.45
C SER A 240 9.77 9.53 16.92
N ALA A 241 9.47 8.63 15.99
CA ALA A 241 10.44 7.80 15.28
C ALA A 241 11.14 8.53 14.12
N LEU A 242 10.65 9.70 13.71
CA LEU A 242 11.21 10.46 12.60
C LEU A 242 12.44 11.25 13.05
N ALA A 243 13.55 11.13 12.32
CA ALA A 243 14.77 11.88 12.61
C ALA A 243 14.54 13.39 12.43
N PRO A 244 15.34 14.26 13.09
CA PRO A 244 15.39 15.68 12.74
C PRO A 244 15.65 15.83 11.24
N GLU A 245 15.06 16.85 10.62
CA GLU A 245 15.11 17.03 9.16
C GLU A 245 14.55 15.81 8.37
N GLY A 246 13.76 14.95 9.01
CA GLY A 246 13.19 13.75 8.42
C GLY A 246 11.95 14.02 7.57
N ASN A 247 11.64 13.10 6.65
CA ASN A 247 10.48 13.15 5.79
C ASN A 247 9.48 12.04 6.16
N LEU A 248 8.22 12.40 6.39
CA LEU A 248 7.15 11.45 6.61
C LEU A 248 6.18 11.48 5.43
N ILE A 249 5.99 10.34 4.79
CA ILE A 249 5.06 10.16 3.67
C ILE A 249 3.89 9.30 4.15
N LEU A 250 2.72 9.89 4.22
CA LEU A 250 1.46 9.20 4.52
C LEU A 250 0.65 9.02 3.24
N SER A 251 0.01 7.86 3.07
CA SER A 251 -0.94 7.61 1.99
C SER A 251 -1.94 6.53 2.42
N GLY A 252 -2.82 6.09 1.52
CA GLY A 252 -3.93 5.20 1.89
C GLY A 252 -5.11 5.95 2.51
N ILE A 253 -5.13 7.28 2.37
CA ILE A 253 -6.14 8.17 2.97
C ILE A 253 -7.21 8.48 1.92
N LEU A 254 -8.48 8.22 2.23
CA LEU A 254 -9.60 8.69 1.42
C LEU A 254 -9.82 10.19 1.64
N ARG A 255 -10.27 10.92 0.60
CA ARG A 255 -10.50 12.38 0.67
C ARG A 255 -11.35 12.82 1.86
N GLU A 256 -12.38 12.04 2.21
CA GLU A 256 -13.25 12.31 3.37
C GLU A 256 -12.52 12.26 4.72
N HIS A 257 -11.43 11.50 4.82
CA HIS A 257 -10.62 11.38 6.03
C HIS A 257 -9.42 12.35 6.07
N GLU A 258 -9.21 13.14 5.01
CA GLU A 258 -8.08 14.07 4.91
C GLU A 258 -8.00 15.02 6.11
N LYS A 259 -9.11 15.70 6.45
CA LYS A 259 -9.17 16.64 7.57
C LYS A 259 -8.83 15.97 8.90
N SER A 260 -9.34 14.76 9.12
CA SER A 260 -9.12 13.99 10.34
C SER A 260 -7.64 13.64 10.56
N VAL A 261 -6.92 13.30 9.49
CA VAL A 261 -5.48 13.03 9.55
C VAL A 261 -4.68 14.30 9.85
N ILE A 262 -5.03 15.42 9.21
CA ILE A 262 -4.38 16.72 9.47
C ILE A 262 -4.60 17.16 10.93
N GLU A 263 -5.82 17.07 11.43
CA GLU A 263 -6.15 17.42 12.82
C GLU A 263 -5.42 16.53 13.83
N SER A 264 -5.27 15.24 13.52
CA SER A 264 -4.51 14.31 14.36
C SER A 264 -3.01 14.62 14.32
N ALA A 265 -2.46 15.01 13.16
CA ALA A 265 -1.07 15.44 13.02
C ALA A 265 -0.79 16.74 13.81
N LYS A 266 -1.73 17.70 13.84
CA LYS A 266 -1.61 18.97 14.59
C LYS A 266 -1.48 18.80 16.11
N LYS A 267 -1.86 17.63 16.64
CA LYS A 267 -1.63 17.27 18.06
C LYS A 267 -0.18 16.89 18.35
N THR A 268 0.66 16.85 17.33
CA THR A 268 2.10 16.61 17.39
C THR A 268 2.84 17.89 16.98
N SER A 269 4.17 17.88 16.98
CA SER A 269 4.97 19.01 16.46
C SER A 269 5.10 19.01 14.93
N LEU A 270 4.27 18.26 14.22
CA LEU A 270 4.23 18.26 12.75
C LEU A 270 3.65 19.58 12.24
N GLN A 271 4.38 20.22 11.33
CA GLN A 271 3.87 21.33 10.52
C GLN A 271 2.80 20.85 9.52
N ASP A 272 2.11 21.78 8.86
CA ASP A 272 1.16 21.41 7.81
C ASP A 272 1.86 20.70 6.64
N PRO A 273 1.26 19.62 6.09
CA PRO A 273 1.89 18.83 5.04
C PRO A 273 1.72 19.45 3.66
N MET A 274 2.58 19.05 2.72
CA MET A 274 2.21 19.09 1.31
C MET A 274 1.20 17.98 0.99
N ILE A 275 0.08 18.34 0.35
CA ILE A 275 -1.03 17.43 0.07
C ILE A 275 -1.09 17.10 -1.42
N TYR A 276 -1.15 15.81 -1.72
CA TYR A 276 -1.26 15.27 -3.07
C TYR A 276 -2.57 14.51 -3.21
N ARG A 277 -3.45 14.94 -4.12
CA ARG A 277 -4.75 14.31 -4.35
C ARG A 277 -4.79 13.65 -5.72
N LYS A 278 -5.15 12.37 -5.77
CA LYS A 278 -5.32 11.61 -7.02
C LYS A 278 -6.57 10.73 -6.93
N GLY A 279 -7.58 11.06 -7.74
CA GLY A 279 -8.90 10.44 -7.60
C GLY A 279 -9.45 10.67 -6.20
N LYS A 280 -9.95 9.61 -5.55
CA LYS A 280 -10.44 9.63 -4.15
C LYS A 280 -9.35 9.54 -3.08
N TRP A 281 -8.09 9.36 -3.47
CA TRP A 281 -6.98 9.14 -2.57
C TRP A 281 -6.18 10.42 -2.30
N VAL A 282 -5.65 10.49 -1.09
CA VAL A 282 -4.79 11.57 -0.60
C VAL A 282 -3.49 10.98 -0.09
N SER A 283 -2.39 11.63 -0.43
CA SER A 283 -1.08 11.43 0.21
C SER A 283 -0.63 12.75 0.82
N MET A 284 0.09 12.66 1.94
CA MET A 284 0.62 13.81 2.65
C MET A 284 2.12 13.62 2.84
N HIS A 285 2.89 14.67 2.55
CA HIS A 285 4.32 14.72 2.84
C HIS A 285 4.57 15.78 3.91
N TYR A 286 5.05 15.31 5.05
CA TYR A 286 5.52 16.14 6.14
C TYR A 286 7.04 16.18 6.17
N LYS A 287 7.58 17.33 6.54
CA LYS A 287 8.99 17.53 6.85
C LYS A 287 9.09 17.89 8.34
N LYS A 288 9.98 17.21 9.06
CA LYS A 288 10.30 17.55 10.44
C LYS A 288 11.41 18.60 10.44
N ASP A 289 11.26 19.57 11.33
CA ASP A 289 12.29 20.55 11.66
C ASP A 289 13.50 19.91 12.39
#